data_AF-A0A9Q4GRB6-F1
#
_entry.id   AF-A0A9Q4GRB6-F1
#
_cell.length_a   1.000
_cell.length_b   1.000
_cell.length_c   1.000
_cell.angle_alpha   90.00
_cell.angle_beta   90.00
_cell.angle_gamma   90.00
#
_symmetry.space_group_name_H-M   'P 1'
#
loop_
_entity.id
_entity.type
_entity.pdbx_description
1 polymer ?
#
loop_
_entity_poly.entity_id
_entity_poly.type
_entity_poly.pdbx_seq_one_letter_code
_entity_poly.pdbx_strand_id
1 'polypeptide(L)'
;MNNDTNSNNEISDITENRQQLWQELENCTVENPEYRELCNTLLTPVISDLKKISYQNTISRDMLLTILSRYDEYGPHQEFILSRLWQKLPDSLSGTTLKHLISAELNQQIAVNNQLVLQQNNIR
;
A
#
# COMPACT_ATOMS: atom_id res chain seq x y z
N MET A 1 26.90 -19.05 -20.35
CA MET A 1 26.68 -18.76 -18.92
C MET A 1 26.67 -17.26 -18.76
N ASN A 2 25.76 -16.77 -17.90
CA ASN A 2 25.58 -15.39 -17.39
C ASN A 2 24.47 -14.57 -18.09
N ASN A 3 23.25 -14.75 -17.60
CA ASN A 3 22.15 -13.79 -17.69
C ASN A 3 21.69 -13.48 -16.26
N ASP A 4 22.35 -12.54 -15.57
CA ASP A 4 21.96 -12.14 -14.20
C ASP A 4 22.18 -10.63 -13.98
N THR A 5 21.64 -9.78 -14.86
CA THR A 5 21.82 -8.32 -14.69
C THR A 5 20.61 -7.44 -15.03
N ASN A 6 19.38 -7.99 -15.13
CA ASN A 6 18.22 -7.17 -15.51
C ASN A 6 17.17 -6.93 -14.41
N SER A 7 17.24 -7.60 -13.25
CA SER A 7 16.22 -7.41 -12.18
C SER A 7 16.53 -6.26 -11.21
N ASN A 8 17.79 -5.88 -11.03
CA ASN A 8 18.14 -4.92 -9.96
C ASN A 8 17.83 -3.47 -10.33
N ASN A 9 17.90 -3.11 -11.63
CA ASN A 9 17.60 -1.75 -12.10
C ASN A 9 16.08 -1.47 -12.14
N GLU A 10 15.25 -2.46 -12.47
CA GLU A 10 13.78 -2.27 -12.49
C GLU A 10 13.22 -2.03 -11.08
N ILE A 11 13.81 -2.64 -10.05
CA ILE A 11 13.37 -2.48 -8.66
C ILE A 11 13.81 -1.12 -8.09
N SER A 12 15.02 -0.64 -8.41
CA SER A 12 15.48 0.69 -7.96
C SER A 12 14.66 1.81 -8.60
N ASP A 13 14.37 1.71 -9.90
CA ASP A 13 13.55 2.70 -10.61
C ASP A 13 12.11 2.76 -10.09
N ILE A 14 11.53 1.63 -9.65
CA ILE A 14 10.19 1.62 -9.02
C ILE A 14 10.24 2.27 -7.63
N THR A 15 11.31 2.03 -6.87
CA THR A 15 11.43 2.51 -5.49
C THR A 15 11.71 4.02 -5.44
N GLU A 16 12.60 4.53 -6.30
CA GLU A 16 12.91 5.97 -6.39
C GLU A 16 11.69 6.78 -6.88
N ASN A 17 11.02 6.31 -7.93
CA ASN A 17 9.79 6.97 -8.41
C ASN A 17 8.66 6.92 -7.37
N ARG A 18 8.58 5.84 -6.58
CA ARG A 18 7.53 5.72 -5.56
C ARG A 18 7.75 6.64 -4.36
N GLN A 19 9.00 6.80 -3.92
CA GLN A 19 9.32 7.76 -2.86
C GLN A 19 9.02 9.20 -3.30
N GLN A 20 9.30 9.55 -4.56
CA GLN A 20 8.93 10.86 -5.10
C GLN A 20 7.42 11.09 -5.07
N LEU A 21 6.61 10.10 -5.46
CA LEU A 21 5.14 10.19 -5.39
C LEU A 21 4.64 10.42 -3.96
N TRP A 22 5.25 9.79 -2.97
CA TRP A 22 4.92 10.05 -1.56
C TRP A 22 5.27 11.46 -1.13
N GLN A 23 6.45 11.97 -1.51
CA GLN A 23 6.83 13.36 -1.22
C GLN A 23 5.90 14.37 -1.89
N GLU A 24 5.52 14.14 -3.14
CA GLU A 24 4.55 14.98 -3.85
C GLU A 24 3.19 14.96 -3.15
N LEU A 25 2.73 13.77 -2.74
CA LEU A 25 1.45 13.62 -2.03
C LEU A 25 1.47 14.30 -0.66
N GLU A 26 2.55 14.16 0.11
CA GLU A 26 2.71 14.79 1.44
C GLU A 26 2.70 16.32 1.37
N ASN A 27 3.16 16.89 0.26
CA ASN A 27 3.13 18.33 -0.01
C ASN A 27 1.85 18.79 -0.73
N CYS A 28 0.95 17.88 -1.08
CA CYS A 28 -0.25 18.14 -1.87
C CYS A 28 -1.50 18.13 -0.97
N THR A 29 -2.27 19.23 -0.98
CA THR A 29 -3.50 19.28 -0.19
C THR A 29 -4.63 18.51 -0.86
N VAL A 30 -5.60 18.04 -0.07
CA VAL A 30 -6.72 17.23 -0.56
C VAL A 30 -7.62 17.97 -1.56
N GLU A 31 -7.60 19.30 -1.55
CA GLU A 31 -8.33 20.17 -2.47
C GLU A 31 -7.64 20.30 -3.84
N ASN A 32 -6.35 19.97 -3.94
CA ASN A 32 -5.64 20.00 -5.21
C ASN A 32 -6.18 18.90 -6.14
N PRO A 33 -6.59 19.22 -7.39
CA PRO A 33 -7.02 18.22 -8.36
C PRO A 33 -6.02 17.07 -8.58
N GLU A 34 -4.72 17.34 -8.44
CA GLU A 34 -3.63 16.37 -8.60
C GLU A 34 -3.56 15.37 -7.45
N TYR A 35 -4.08 15.71 -6.26
CA TYR A 35 -4.07 14.82 -5.10
C TYR A 35 -4.72 13.47 -5.41
N ARG A 36 -5.84 13.50 -6.13
CA ARG A 36 -6.56 12.30 -6.54
C ARG A 36 -5.72 11.46 -7.51
N GLU A 37 -5.00 12.11 -8.41
CA GLU A 37 -4.15 11.42 -9.38
C GLU A 37 -2.95 10.76 -8.70
N LEU A 38 -2.28 11.46 -7.80
CA LEU A 38 -1.20 10.90 -6.96
C LEU A 38 -1.69 9.68 -6.18
N CYS A 39 -2.88 9.75 -5.57
CA CYS A 39 -3.49 8.59 -4.90
C CYS A 39 -3.71 7.41 -5.87
N ASN A 40 -4.25 7.66 -7.06
CA ASN A 40 -4.49 6.61 -8.05
C ASN A 40 -3.17 5.97 -8.52
N THR A 41 -2.14 6.78 -8.75
CA THR A 41 -0.82 6.32 -9.18
C THR A 41 -0.20 5.40 -8.13
N LEU A 42 -0.29 5.77 -6.85
CA LEU A 42 0.19 4.95 -5.74
C LEU A 42 -0.58 3.62 -5.60
N LEU A 43 -1.90 3.63 -5.84
CA LEU A 43 -2.79 2.47 -5.69
C LEU A 43 -2.78 1.50 -6.88
N THR A 44 -2.56 2.01 -8.09
CA THR A 44 -2.64 1.24 -9.34
C THR A 44 -1.82 -0.06 -9.31
N PRO A 45 -0.52 -0.05 -8.92
CA PRO A 45 0.26 -1.28 -8.91
C PRO A 45 -0.25 -2.29 -7.87
N VAL A 46 -0.65 -1.83 -6.68
CA VAL A 46 -1.22 -2.67 -5.61
C VAL A 46 -2.52 -3.33 -6.09
N ILE A 47 -3.43 -2.56 -6.69
CA ILE A 47 -4.69 -3.07 -7.25
C ILE A 47 -4.44 -4.09 -8.36
N SER A 48 -3.45 -3.83 -9.22
CA SER A 48 -3.07 -4.73 -10.32
C SER A 48 -2.64 -6.09 -9.79
N ASP A 49 -1.77 -6.12 -8.78
CA ASP A 49 -1.29 -7.36 -8.17
C ASP A 49 -2.39 -8.10 -7.39
N LEU A 50 -3.25 -7.37 -6.66
CA LEU A 50 -4.43 -7.95 -6.02
C LEU A 50 -5.35 -8.62 -7.05
N LYS A 51 -5.59 -7.97 -8.20
CA LYS A 51 -6.40 -8.53 -9.29
C LYS A 51 -5.79 -9.83 -9.81
N LYS A 52 -4.49 -9.83 -10.16
CA LYS A 52 -3.79 -11.01 -10.67
C LYS A 52 -3.97 -12.23 -9.77
N ILE A 53 -3.86 -12.04 -8.46
CA ILE A 53 -4.01 -13.12 -7.48
C ILE A 53 -5.48 -13.52 -7.33
N SER A 54 -6.41 -12.56 -7.25
CA SER A 54 -7.84 -12.83 -7.09
C SER A 54 -8.44 -13.66 -8.23
N TYR A 55 -7.88 -13.58 -9.44
CA TYR A 55 -8.30 -14.40 -10.57
C TYR A 55 -7.97 -15.89 -10.39
N GLN A 56 -6.96 -16.22 -9.59
CA GLN A 56 -6.43 -17.56 -9.45
C GLN A 56 -6.77 -18.18 -8.09
N ASN A 57 -6.81 -17.37 -7.03
CA ASN A 57 -6.90 -17.82 -5.64
C ASN A 57 -7.71 -16.85 -4.77
N THR A 58 -8.21 -17.35 -3.64
CA THR A 58 -8.65 -16.47 -2.54
C THR A 58 -7.42 -15.83 -1.90
N ILE A 59 -7.43 -14.50 -1.78
CA ILE A 59 -6.33 -13.76 -1.16
C ILE A 59 -6.32 -14.04 0.34
N SER A 60 -5.19 -14.56 0.85
CA SER A 60 -4.94 -14.71 2.28
C SER A 60 -4.32 -13.43 2.87
N ARG A 61 -4.24 -13.36 4.21
CA ARG A 61 -3.55 -12.26 4.90
C ARG A 61 -2.09 -12.15 4.48
N ASP A 62 -1.37 -13.27 4.45
CA ASP A 62 0.06 -13.27 4.09
C ASP A 62 0.29 -12.80 2.65
N MET A 63 -0.62 -13.17 1.74
CA MET A 63 -0.57 -12.67 0.35
C MET A 63 -0.80 -11.17 0.30
N LEU A 64 -1.81 -10.66 1.01
CA LEU A 64 -2.07 -9.22 1.09
C LEU A 64 -0.83 -8.46 1.60
N LEU A 65 -0.25 -8.91 2.72
CA LEU A 65 0.94 -8.31 3.30
C LEU A 65 2.14 -8.37 2.36
N THR A 66 2.34 -9.50 1.68
CA THR A 66 3.41 -9.68 0.69
C THR A 66 3.27 -8.72 -0.48
N ILE A 67 2.04 -8.45 -0.95
CA ILE A 67 1.81 -7.47 -2.01
C ILE A 67 2.14 -6.07 -1.51
N LEU A 68 1.62 -5.69 -0.34
CA LEU A 68 1.83 -4.37 0.23
C LEU A 68 3.32 -4.08 0.46
N SER A 69 4.07 -5.05 1.00
CA SER A 69 5.49 -4.91 1.29
C SER A 69 6.39 -4.82 0.05
N ARG A 70 5.89 -5.15 -1.14
CA ARG A 70 6.63 -4.89 -2.40
C ARG A 70 6.68 -3.41 -2.76
N TYR A 71 5.73 -2.63 -2.25
CA TYR A 71 5.53 -1.26 -2.65
C TYR A 71 5.81 -0.30 -1.50
N ASP A 72 5.35 -0.60 -0.29
CA ASP A 72 5.47 0.31 0.84
C ASP A 72 5.89 -0.45 2.11
N GLU A 73 6.82 0.16 2.83
CA GLU A 73 7.21 -0.32 4.16
C GLU A 73 6.03 -0.29 5.12
N TYR A 74 6.06 -1.20 6.09
CA TYR A 74 5.05 -1.24 7.14
C TYR A 74 5.10 0.06 7.95
N GLY A 75 3.97 0.76 8.04
CA GLY A 75 3.89 2.08 8.67
C GLY A 75 2.87 3.00 7.99
N PRO A 76 3.05 4.33 8.06
CA PRO A 76 2.08 5.30 7.58
C PRO A 76 1.70 5.17 6.09
N HIS A 77 2.67 4.87 5.22
CA HIS A 77 2.42 4.70 3.78
C HIS A 77 1.54 3.47 3.49
N GLN A 78 1.86 2.32 4.11
CA GLN A 78 1.03 1.12 3.99
C GLN A 78 -0.37 1.29 4.61
N GLU A 79 -0.47 1.97 5.75
CA GLU A 79 -1.75 2.34 6.38
C GLU A 79 -2.60 3.20 5.44
N PHE A 80 -1.98 4.19 4.80
CA PHE A 80 -2.65 5.04 3.81
C PHE A 80 -3.20 4.21 2.64
N ILE A 81 -2.40 3.32 2.06
CA ILE A 81 -2.83 2.44 0.97
C ILE A 81 -4.03 1.58 1.41
N LEU A 82 -3.95 0.96 2.59
CA LEU A 82 -5.05 0.17 3.16
C LEU A 82 -6.32 1.01 3.36
N SER A 83 -6.18 2.24 3.86
CA SER A 83 -7.31 3.15 4.06
C SER A 83 -8.03 3.48 2.75
N ARG A 84 -7.27 3.70 1.66
CA ARG A 84 -7.83 3.99 0.34
C ARG A 84 -8.47 2.77 -0.30
N LEU A 85 -7.85 1.59 -0.17
CA LEU A 85 -8.44 0.33 -0.61
C LEU A 85 -9.75 0.03 0.13
N TRP A 86 -9.83 0.31 1.43
CA TRP A 86 -11.04 0.16 2.22
C TRP A 86 -12.16 1.10 1.73
N GLN A 87 -11.83 2.38 1.49
CA GLN A 87 -12.79 3.37 1.02
C GLN A 87 -13.35 3.05 -0.37
N LYS A 88 -12.50 2.58 -1.28
CA LYS A 88 -12.89 2.36 -2.68
C LYS A 88 -12.15 1.19 -3.30
N LEU A 89 -12.59 -0.01 -2.94
CA LEU A 89 -12.13 -1.23 -3.60
C LEU A 89 -12.84 -1.39 -4.96
N PRO A 90 -12.12 -1.70 -6.05
CA PRO A 90 -12.75 -2.00 -7.35
C PRO A 90 -13.73 -3.16 -7.24
N ASP A 91 -14.81 -3.12 -8.03
CA ASP A 91 -15.86 -4.15 -8.00
C ASP A 91 -15.32 -5.56 -8.27
N SER A 92 -14.31 -5.68 -9.14
CA SER A 92 -13.62 -6.95 -9.42
C SER A 92 -12.92 -7.56 -8.19
N LEU A 93 -12.67 -6.76 -7.16
CA LEU A 93 -12.02 -7.15 -5.91
C LEU A 93 -13.00 -7.09 -4.71
N SER A 94 -14.27 -6.73 -4.94
CA SER A 94 -15.23 -6.38 -3.89
C SER A 94 -15.74 -7.53 -3.02
N GLY A 95 -15.14 -8.72 -3.14
CA GLY A 95 -15.46 -9.90 -2.35
C GLY A 95 -15.34 -9.65 -0.84
N THR A 96 -16.26 -10.24 -0.08
CA THR A 96 -16.36 -10.03 1.37
C THR A 96 -15.07 -10.38 2.09
N THR A 97 -14.39 -11.48 1.73
CA THR A 97 -13.15 -11.90 2.38
C THR A 97 -12.03 -10.86 2.29
N LEU A 98 -11.76 -10.31 1.10
CA LEU A 98 -10.70 -9.31 0.92
C LEU A 98 -11.00 -8.03 1.69
N LYS A 99 -12.27 -7.58 1.68
CA LYS A 99 -12.71 -6.43 2.47
C LYS A 99 -12.45 -6.62 3.97
N HIS A 100 -12.78 -7.79 4.52
CA HIS A 100 -12.50 -8.10 5.93
C HIS A 100 -11.00 -8.11 6.23
N LEU A 101 -10.17 -8.67 5.33
CA LEU A 101 -8.72 -8.67 5.49
C LEU A 101 -8.14 -7.25 5.50
N ILE A 102 -8.54 -6.41 4.54
CA ILE A 102 -8.11 -5.01 4.48
C ILE A 102 -8.51 -4.27 5.75
N SER A 103 -9.75 -4.44 6.22
CA SER A 103 -10.23 -3.80 7.44
C SER A 103 -9.48 -4.25 8.69
N ALA A 104 -9.26 -5.56 8.83
CA ALA A 104 -8.52 -6.13 9.96
C ALA A 104 -7.07 -5.63 9.99
N GLU A 105 -6.40 -5.61 8.85
CA GLU A 105 -5.01 -5.16 8.77
C GLU A 105 -4.88 -3.65 8.99
N LEU A 106 -5.79 -2.84 8.43
CA LEU A 106 -5.83 -1.40 8.69
C LEU A 106 -5.98 -1.09 10.19
N ASN A 107 -6.92 -1.75 10.87
CA ASN A 107 -7.13 -1.56 12.30
C ASN A 107 -5.91 -1.99 13.13
N GLN A 108 -5.23 -3.06 12.73
CA GLN A 108 -4.01 -3.53 13.38
C GLN A 108 -2.88 -2.50 13.24
N GLN A 109 -2.69 -1.92 12.05
CA GLN A 109 -1.67 -0.90 11.81
C GLN A 109 -1.93 0.38 12.60
N ILE A 110 -3.17 0.86 12.58
CA ILE A 110 -3.58 2.01 13.39
C ILE A 110 -3.31 1.77 14.88
N ALA A 111 -3.64 0.58 15.40
CA ALA A 111 -3.39 0.23 16.80
C ALA A 111 -1.90 0.24 17.14
N VAL A 112 -1.05 -0.34 16.30
CA VAL A 112 0.41 -0.38 16.50
C VAL A 112 1.00 1.04 16.40
N ASN A 113 0.63 1.81 15.40
CA ASN A 113 1.10 3.19 15.20
C ASN A 113 0.73 4.08 16.40
N ASN A 114 -0.51 3.97 16.89
CA ASN A 114 -0.96 4.70 18.07
C ASN A 114 -0.19 4.30 19.34
N GLN A 115 0.11 3.01 19.53
CA GLN A 115 0.92 2.56 20.67
C GLN A 115 2.34 3.12 20.63
N LEU A 116 2.97 3.16 19.44
CA LEU A 116 4.31 3.72 19.27
C LEU A 116 4.34 5.22 19.59
N VAL A 117 3.34 5.98 19.12
CA VAL A 117 3.21 7.42 19.43
C VAL A 117 3.05 7.64 20.93
N LEU A 118 2.21 6.85 21.60
CA LEU A 118 2.01 6.94 23.05
C LEU A 118 3.30 6.61 23.82
N GLN A 119 4.05 5.58 23.41
CA GLN A 119 5.33 5.24 24.02
C GLN A 119 6.37 6.34 23.86
N GLN A 120 6.46 6.98 22.69
CA GLN A 120 7.39 8.09 22.46
C GLN A 120 7.06 9.31 23.31
N ASN A 121 5.77 9.58 23.56
CA ASN A 121 5.33 10.69 24.40
C ASN A 121 5.56 10.45 25.90
N ASN A 122 5.61 9.18 26.34
CA ASN A 122 5.88 8.82 27.73
C ASN A 122 7.38 8.84 28.10
N ILE A 123 8.27 9.01 27.11
CA ILE A 123 9.74 9.06 27.30
C ILE A 123 10.24 10.52 27.30
N ARG A 124 9.41 11.50 26.92
CA ARG A 124 9.70 12.94 27.01
C ARG A 124 9.28 13.54 28.35
#